data_AF-P25638-F1
#
_entry.id   AF-P25638-F1
#
_cell.length_a   1.000
_cell.length_b   1.000
_cell.length_c   1.000
_cell.angle_alpha   90.00
_cell.angle_beta   90.00
_cell.angle_gamma   90.00
#
_symmetry.space_group_name_H-M   'P 1'
#
loop_
_entity.id
_entity.type
_entity.pdbx_description
1 polymer ?
#
loop_
_entity_poly.entity_id
_entity_poly.type
_entity_poly.pdbx_seq_one_letter_code
_entity_poly.pdbx_strand_id
1 'polypeptide(L)'
;MSQFEKQKEQGNSLFKQGLYREAVHCYDQLITAQPQNPVGYSNKAMALIKLGEYTQAIQMCQQGLRYTSTAEHVAIRSKLQYRLELAQGAVGSVQIPVVEVDELPEGYDRS
;
A
#
# COMPACT_ATOMS: atom_id res chain seq x y z
N MET A 1 1.32 -24.30 -6.48
CA MET A 1 1.28 -22.84 -6.55
C MET A 1 -0.09 -22.38 -6.09
N SER A 2 -0.16 -21.61 -5.02
CA SER A 2 -1.42 -21.01 -4.56
C SER A 2 -1.93 -20.00 -5.59
N GLN A 3 -3.25 -19.81 -5.71
CA GLN A 3 -3.82 -18.78 -6.59
C GLN A 3 -3.23 -17.38 -6.29
N PHE A 4 -2.93 -17.13 -5.02
CA PHE A 4 -2.23 -15.93 -4.56
C PHE A 4 -0.82 -15.79 -5.18
N GLU A 5 -0.04 -16.87 -5.21
CA GLU A 5 1.31 -16.83 -5.77
C GLU A 5 1.29 -16.58 -7.27
N LYS A 6 0.38 -17.25 -7.98
CA LYS A 6 0.19 -17.06 -9.42
C LYS A 6 -0.17 -15.62 -9.75
N GLN A 7 -1.10 -15.03 -8.99
CA GLN A 7 -1.53 -13.65 -9.21
C GLN A 7 -0.42 -12.64 -8.86
N LYS A 8 0.37 -12.93 -7.82
CA LYS A 8 1.57 -12.15 -7.47
C LYS A 8 2.61 -12.21 -8.59
N GLU A 9 2.87 -13.38 -9.14
CA GLU A 9 3.81 -13.55 -10.26
C GLU A 9 3.33 -12.85 -11.52
N GLN A 10 2.04 -12.95 -11.82
CA GLN A 10 1.41 -12.23 -12.93
C GLN A 10 1.54 -10.71 -12.75
N GLY A 11 1.20 -10.18 -11.57
CA GLY A 11 1.37 -8.76 -11.25
C GLY A 11 2.83 -8.30 -11.35
N ASN A 12 3.78 -9.12 -10.87
CA ASN A 12 5.21 -8.84 -10.99
C ASN A 12 5.68 -8.85 -12.46
N SER A 13 5.15 -9.75 -13.29
CA SER A 13 5.45 -9.81 -14.71
C SER A 13 4.95 -8.55 -15.43
N LEU A 14 3.70 -8.15 -15.17
CA LEU A 14 3.12 -6.91 -15.69
C LEU A 14 3.93 -5.67 -15.24
N PHE A 15 4.33 -5.63 -13.97
CA PHE A 15 5.18 -4.56 -13.44
C PHE A 15 6.53 -4.47 -14.16
N LYS A 16 7.16 -5.61 -14.46
CA LYS A 16 8.42 -5.67 -15.23
C LYS A 16 8.24 -5.25 -16.68
N GLN A 17 7.06 -5.49 -17.26
CA GLN A 17 6.71 -5.05 -18.62
C GLN A 17 6.37 -3.55 -18.70
N GLY A 18 6.33 -2.83 -17.57
CA GLY A 18 5.92 -1.42 -17.52
C GLY A 18 4.40 -1.22 -17.51
N LEU A 19 3.62 -2.31 -17.46
CA LEU A 19 2.16 -2.29 -17.40
C LEU A 19 1.69 -2.09 -15.95
N TYR A 20 2.00 -0.92 -15.39
CA TYR A 20 1.77 -0.65 -13.97
C TYR A 20 0.28 -0.62 -13.60
N ARG A 21 -0.60 -0.12 -14.48
CA ARG A 21 -2.06 -0.12 -14.24
C ARG A 21 -2.63 -1.52 -14.13
N GLU A 22 -2.22 -2.43 -15.03
CA GLU A 22 -2.65 -3.83 -14.99
C GLU A 22 -2.05 -4.55 -13.79
N ALA A 23 -0.80 -4.24 -13.43
CA ALA A 23 -0.19 -4.76 -12.22
C ALA A 23 -0.97 -4.33 -10.96
N VAL A 24 -1.43 -3.06 -10.88
CA VAL A 24 -2.29 -2.58 -9.79
C VAL A 24 -3.56 -3.43 -9.68
N HIS A 25 -4.24 -3.71 -10.80
CA HIS A 25 -5.44 -4.56 -10.79
C HIS A 25 -5.14 -5.98 -10.29
N CYS A 26 -4.00 -6.56 -10.68
CA CYS A 26 -3.58 -7.86 -10.15
C CYS A 26 -3.34 -7.81 -8.63
N TYR A 27 -2.72 -6.74 -8.13
CA TYR A 27 -2.48 -6.55 -6.70
C TYR A 27 -3.76 -6.26 -5.92
N ASP A 28 -4.75 -5.60 -6.51
CA ASP A 28 -6.08 -5.45 -5.90
C ASP A 28 -6.73 -6.81 -5.67
N GLN A 29 -6.66 -7.71 -6.66
CA GLN A 29 -7.14 -9.09 -6.49
C GLN A 29 -6.37 -9.85 -5.40
N LEU A 30 -5.06 -9.60 -5.24
CA LEU A 30 -4.29 -10.16 -4.12
C LEU A 30 -4.78 -9.65 -2.76
N ILE A 31 -5.06 -8.35 -2.66
CA ILE A 31 -5.56 -7.73 -1.44
C ILE A 31 -6.96 -8.26 -1.11
N THR A 32 -7.83 -8.42 -2.10
CA THR A 32 -9.16 -9.03 -1.91
C THR A 32 -9.05 -10.48 -1.47
N ALA A 33 -8.11 -11.24 -2.04
CA ALA A 33 -7.90 -12.65 -1.66
C ALA A 33 -7.27 -12.81 -0.27
N GLN A 34 -6.34 -11.93 0.11
CA GLN A 34 -5.66 -11.95 1.41
C GLN A 34 -5.49 -10.52 1.95
N PRO A 35 -6.54 -9.94 2.56
CA PRO A 35 -6.49 -8.56 3.06
C PRO A 35 -5.53 -8.39 4.23
N GLN A 36 -5.18 -9.47 4.92
CA GLN A 36 -4.19 -9.46 6.00
C GLN A 36 -2.75 -9.56 5.50
N ASN A 37 -2.54 -9.77 4.20
CA ASN A 37 -1.21 -9.95 3.63
C ASN A 37 -0.64 -8.61 3.12
N PRO A 38 0.40 -8.06 3.75
CA PRO A 38 0.97 -6.76 3.37
C PRO A 38 1.69 -6.78 2.02
N VAL A 39 1.94 -7.96 1.43
CA VAL A 39 2.60 -8.10 0.11
C VAL A 39 1.79 -7.43 -0.99
N GLY A 40 0.46 -7.59 -1.00
CA GLY A 40 -0.43 -6.97 -2.00
C GLY A 40 -0.35 -5.44 -1.95
N TYR A 41 -0.49 -4.87 -0.75
CA TYR A 41 -0.37 -3.43 -0.50
C TYR A 41 1.00 -2.89 -0.91
N SER A 42 2.08 -3.60 -0.55
CA SER A 42 3.43 -3.19 -0.91
C SER A 42 3.57 -3.07 -2.42
N ASN A 43 3.23 -4.14 -3.15
CA ASN A 43 3.40 -4.19 -4.59
C ASN A 43 2.50 -3.18 -5.32
N LYS A 44 1.26 -3.02 -4.86
CA LYS A 44 0.36 -1.96 -5.34
C LYS A 44 0.97 -0.58 -5.16
N ALA A 45 1.49 -0.27 -3.98
CA ALA A 45 2.13 1.02 -3.72
C ALA A 45 3.30 1.28 -4.67
N MET A 46 4.14 0.28 -4.98
CA MET A 46 5.24 0.45 -5.94
C MET A 46 4.72 0.71 -7.36
N ALA A 47 3.68 0.00 -7.79
CA ALA A 47 3.06 0.24 -9.10
C ALA A 47 2.45 1.64 -9.20
N LEU A 48 1.81 2.13 -8.14
CA LEU A 48 1.28 3.49 -8.06
C LEU A 48 2.40 4.56 -8.09
N ILE A 49 3.51 4.34 -7.38
CA ILE A 49 4.70 5.20 -7.45
C ILE A 49 5.21 5.30 -8.90
N LYS A 50 5.24 4.18 -9.62
CA LYS A 50 5.66 4.15 -11.03
C LYS A 50 4.67 4.84 -11.97
N LEU A 51 3.39 4.91 -11.61
CA LEU A 51 2.37 5.70 -12.31
C LEU A 51 2.40 7.19 -11.96
N GLY A 52 3.20 7.61 -10.97
CA GLY A 52 3.18 8.97 -10.43
C GLY A 52 2.01 9.26 -9.48
N GLU A 53 1.25 8.22 -9.10
CA GLU A 53 0.11 8.32 -8.20
C GLU A 53 0.56 8.21 -6.73
N TYR A 54 1.42 9.14 -6.32
CA TYR A 54 2.09 9.08 -5.02
C TYR A 54 1.12 9.18 -3.83
N THR A 55 0.07 10.00 -3.91
CA THR A 55 -0.94 10.11 -2.84
C THR A 55 -1.64 8.77 -2.56
N GLN A 56 -2.02 8.04 -3.61
CA GLN A 56 -2.59 6.71 -3.47
C GLN A 56 -1.55 5.70 -2.98
N ALA A 57 -0.30 5.81 -3.45
CA ALA A 57 0.78 4.95 -2.96
C ALA A 57 1.01 5.10 -1.45
N ILE A 58 0.96 6.33 -0.93
CA ILE A 58 1.05 6.64 0.52
C ILE A 58 -0.08 5.93 1.27
N GLN A 59 -1.32 6.05 0.80
CA GLN A 59 -2.47 5.38 1.41
C GLN A 59 -2.30 3.86 1.43
N MET A 60 -1.86 3.26 0.31
CA MET A 60 -1.61 1.81 0.23
C MET A 60 -0.47 1.39 1.16
N CYS A 61 0.58 2.20 1.30
CA CYS A 61 1.66 1.92 2.23
C CYS A 61 1.16 1.93 3.67
N GLN A 62 0.41 2.96 4.07
CA GLN A 62 -0.16 3.09 5.41
C GLN A 62 -1.11 1.93 5.74
N GLN A 63 -1.96 1.52 4.79
CA GLN A 63 -2.83 0.36 4.95
C GLN A 63 -2.04 -0.93 5.11
N GLY A 64 -1.04 -1.17 4.25
CA GLY A 64 -0.17 -2.34 4.36
C GLY A 64 0.56 -2.40 5.69
N LEU A 65 1.05 -1.26 6.19
CA LEU A 65 1.76 -1.19 7.47
C LEU A 65 0.90 -1.62 8.66
N ARG A 66 -0.42 -1.38 8.62
CA ARG A 66 -1.35 -1.86 9.67
C ARG A 66 -1.33 -3.39 9.82
N TYR A 67 -1.19 -4.11 8.71
CA TYR A 67 -1.10 -5.57 8.69
C TYR A 67 0.33 -6.11 8.93
N THR A 68 1.35 -5.26 8.93
CA THR A 68 2.73 -5.64 9.27
C THR A 68 3.04 -5.62 10.77
N SER A 69 2.00 -5.60 11.61
CA SER A 69 2.15 -5.55 13.07
C SER A 69 2.72 -6.86 13.66
N THR A 70 2.74 -7.95 12.88
CA THR A 70 3.29 -9.26 13.26
C THR A 70 4.74 -9.42 12.81
N ALA A 71 5.55 -10.13 13.61
CA ALA A 71 6.98 -10.35 13.35
C ALA A 71 7.27 -11.04 12.00
N GLU A 72 6.32 -11.80 11.46
CA GLU A 72 6.42 -12.49 10.18
C GLU A 72 6.57 -11.52 8.99
N HIS A 73 6.12 -10.27 9.15
CA HIS A 73 6.07 -9.29 8.08
C HIS A 73 7.15 -8.20 8.17
N VAL A 74 8.17 -8.35 9.02
CA VAL A 74 9.25 -7.35 9.20
C VAL A 74 9.91 -6.96 7.86
N ALA A 75 10.21 -7.94 7.00
CA ALA A 75 10.80 -7.68 5.69
C ALA A 75 9.88 -6.86 4.76
N ILE A 76 8.56 -7.06 4.85
CA ILE A 76 7.59 -6.30 4.05
C ILE A 76 7.36 -4.91 4.65
N ARG A 77 7.38 -4.79 5.98
CA ARG A 77 7.33 -3.51 6.69
C ARG A 77 8.43 -2.58 6.22
N SER A 78 9.69 -3.03 6.17
CA SER A 78 10.80 -2.21 5.69
C SER A 78 10.60 -1.77 4.23
N LYS A 79 10.09 -2.65 3.36
CA LYS A 79 9.77 -2.30 1.96
C LYS A 79 8.65 -1.27 1.86
N LEU A 80 7.62 -1.40 2.68
CA LEU A 80 6.50 -0.45 2.75
C LEU A 80 6.95 0.91 3.28
N GLN A 81 7.77 0.94 4.33
CA GLN A 81 8.35 2.17 4.87
C GLN A 81 9.21 2.89 3.83
N TYR A 82 10.09 2.16 3.14
CA TYR A 82 10.89 2.74 2.05
C TYR A 82 10.03 3.31 0.92
N ARG A 83 8.96 2.60 0.52
CA ARG A 83 8.01 3.07 -0.51
C ARG A 83 7.20 4.27 -0.04
N LEU A 84 6.80 4.29 1.23
CA LEU A 84 6.09 5.39 1.86
C LEU A 84 6.97 6.65 1.83
N GLU A 85 8.22 6.55 2.27
CA GLU A 85 9.18 7.65 2.25
C GLU A 85 9.44 8.15 0.83
N LEU A 86 9.61 7.23 -0.13
CA LEU A 86 9.77 7.58 -1.55
C LEU A 86 8.55 8.34 -2.09
N ALA A 87 7.35 7.87 -1.78
CA ALA A 87 6.11 8.53 -2.21
C ALA A 87 5.91 9.87 -1.48
N GLN A 88 6.20 9.95 -0.19
CA GLN A 88 6.14 11.20 0.58
C GLN A 88 7.15 12.22 0.10
N GLY A 89 8.38 11.82 -0.25
CA GLY A 89 9.38 12.70 -0.85
C GLY A 89 8.91 13.28 -2.19
N ALA A 90 8.21 12.47 -2.99
CA ALA A 90 7.64 12.92 -4.26
C ALA A 90 6.38 13.80 -4.08
N VAL A 91 5.55 13.54 -3.06
CA VAL A 91 4.43 14.45 -2.73
C VAL A 91 4.92 15.67 -1.94
N GLY A 92 6.07 15.66 -1.29
CA GLY A 92 6.58 16.80 -0.52
C GLY A 92 6.75 18.10 -1.32
N SER A 93 6.83 18.00 -2.66
CA SER A 93 6.71 19.16 -3.58
C SER A 93 5.28 19.71 -3.76
N VAL A 94 4.27 19.00 -3.27
CA VAL A 94 2.83 19.28 -3.37
C VAL A 94 2.23 19.15 -1.96
N GLN A 95 2.05 20.27 -1.25
CA GLN A 95 1.46 20.35 0.09
C GLN A 95 0.26 19.39 0.26
N ILE A 96 0.44 18.26 0.95
CA ILE A 96 -0.69 17.55 1.55
C ILE A 96 -0.88 18.21 2.91
N PRO A 97 -2.05 18.80 3.22
CA PRO A 97 -2.34 19.21 4.57
C PRO A 97 -2.23 17.98 5.46
N VAL A 98 -1.36 18.08 6.48
CA VAL A 98 -1.36 17.17 7.62
C VAL A 98 -2.78 17.24 8.17
N VAL A 99 -3.59 16.20 7.93
CA VAL A 99 -4.74 15.94 8.80
C VAL A 99 -4.09 15.55 10.12
N GLU A 100 -4.00 16.52 11.02
CA GLU A 100 -3.75 16.28 12.42
C GLU A 100 -4.72 15.20 12.89
N VAL A 101 -4.12 14.14 13.42
CA VAL A 101 -4.72 13.27 14.42
C VAL A 101 -5.56 14.09 15.40
N ASP A 102 -6.80 13.68 15.62
CA ASP A 102 -7.41 13.42 16.94
C ASP A 102 -8.91 13.75 16.94
N GLU A 103 -9.77 12.84 16.45
CA GLU A 103 -11.17 12.83 16.87
C GLU A 103 -11.61 11.37 17.08
N LEU A 104 -11.41 10.91 18.32
CA LEU A 104 -12.29 9.92 18.94
C LEU A 104 -13.75 10.32 18.67
N PRO A 105 -14.68 9.37 18.49
CA PRO A 105 -16.09 9.72 18.33
C PRO A 105 -16.61 10.41 19.60
N GLU A 106 -16.65 11.74 19.61
CA GLU A 106 -17.38 12.53 20.60
C GLU A 106 -18.88 12.38 20.31
N GLY A 107 -19.44 11.27 20.78
CA GLY A 107 -20.84 10.89 20.59
C GLY A 107 -21.41 10.05 21.73
N TYR A 108 -20.82 10.08 22.93
CA TYR A 108 -21.38 9.37 24.08
C TYR A 108 -21.29 10.19 25.38
N ASP A 109 -22.29 11.07 25.51
CA ASP A 109 -22.96 11.52 26.73
C ASP A 109 -22.11 12.23 27.82
N ARG A 110 -22.16 13.57 27.83
CA ARG A 110 -22.11 14.36 29.06
C ARG A 110 -23.52 14.88 29.36
N SER A 111 -24.26 14.11 30.13
CA SER A 111 -25.35 14.59 30.99
C SER A 111 -24.77 15.23 32.26
#